data_AF-A0A9E2DGH0-F1
#
_entry.id   AF-A0A9E2DGH0-F1
#
_cell.length_a   1.000
_cell.length_b   1.000
_cell.length_c   1.000
_cell.angle_alpha   90.00
_cell.angle_beta   90.00
_cell.angle_gamma   90.00
#
_symmetry.space_group_name_H-M   'P 1'
#
loop_
_entity.id
_entity.type
_entity.pdbx_description
1 polymer ?
#
loop_
_entity_poly.entity_id
_entity_poly.type
_entity_poly.pdbx_seq_one_letter_code
_entity_poly.pdbx_strand_id
1 'polypeptide(L)' 'MFNDKTRLYFSFVLIFLSLGLFVYGWIERSNGSDFNQIWSLSLLMLFGAMIHLQKIGSSKKKKS' A
#
# COMPACT_ATOMS: atom_id res chain seq x y z
N MET A 1 16.96 -12.32 4.52
CA MET A 1 16.84 -11.03 3.82
C MET A 1 15.82 -11.21 2.69
N PHE A 2 14.66 -10.54 2.71
CA PHE A 2 13.65 -10.72 1.66
C PHE A 2 14.20 -10.35 0.29
N ASN A 3 13.98 -11.21 -0.71
CA ASN A 3 14.42 -10.97 -2.08
C ASN A 3 13.63 -9.81 -2.72
N ASP A 4 14.26 -9.02 -3.58
CA ASP A 4 13.65 -7.84 -4.20
C ASP A 4 12.39 -8.20 -5.02
N LYS A 5 12.36 -9.38 -5.66
CA LYS A 5 11.17 -9.91 -6.36
C LYS A 5 9.98 -10.09 -5.40
N THR A 6 10.21 -10.69 -4.24
CA THR A 6 9.16 -10.92 -3.23
C THR A 6 8.64 -9.60 -2.68
N ARG A 7 9.54 -8.63 -2.44
CA ARG A 7 9.16 -7.29 -1.95
C ARG A 7 8.37 -6.52 -2.99
N LEU A 8 8.69 -6.67 -4.26
CA LEU A 8 7.95 -6.08 -5.36
C LEU A 8 6.52 -6.64 -5.41
N TYR A 9 6.39 -7.98 -5.39
CA TYR A 9 5.08 -8.64 -5.38
C TYR A 9 4.23 -8.22 -4.18
N PHE A 10 4.83 -8.21 -2.98
CA PHE A 10 4.17 -7.76 -1.76
C PHE A 10 3.70 -6.29 -1.84
N SER A 11 4.52 -5.42 -2.45
CA SER A 11 4.15 -4.01 -2.67
C SER A 11 2.95 -3.88 -3.60
N PHE A 12 2.91 -4.64 -4.70
CA PHE A 12 1.75 -4.65 -5.60
C PHE A 12 0.48 -5.12 -4.89
N VAL A 13 0.56 -6.22 -4.12
CA VAL A 13 -0.58 -6.72 -3.34
C VAL A 13 -1.09 -5.65 -2.36
N LEU A 14 -0.19 -4.98 -1.63
CA LEU A 14 -0.57 -3.89 -0.74
C LEU A 14 -1.24 -2.71 -1.46
N ILE A 15 -0.75 -2.34 -2.65
CA ILE A 15 -1.35 -1.26 -3.45
C ILE A 15 -2.76 -1.63 -3.89
N PHE A 16 -2.98 -2.84 -4.41
CA PHE A 16 -4.31 -3.29 -4.83
C PHE A 16 -5.29 -3.40 -3.65
N LEU A 17 -4.84 -3.91 -2.51
CA LEU A 17 -5.63 -3.95 -1.28
C LEU A 17 -5.98 -2.55 -0.77
N SER A 18 -5.00 -1.64 -0.77
CA SER A 18 -5.20 -0.24 -0.40
C SER A 18 -6.27 0.41 -1.27
N LEU A 19 -6.19 0.24 -2.59
CA LEU A 19 -7.20 0.76 -3.53
C LEU A 19 -8.59 0.17 -3.26
N GLY A 20 -8.69 -1.14 -3.04
CA GLY A 20 -9.97 -1.79 -2.73
C GLY A 20 -10.60 -1.27 -1.44
N LEU A 21 -9.81 -1.14 -0.37
CA LEU A 21 -10.27 -0.60 0.91
C LEU A 21 -10.64 0.88 0.81
N PHE A 22 -9.90 1.65 0.02
CA PHE A 22 -10.21 3.07 -0.21
C PHE A 22 -11.56 3.22 -0.92
N VAL A 23 -11.80 2.45 -1.99
CA VAL A 23 -13.09 2.46 -2.70
C VAL A 23 -14.22 1.97 -1.79
N TYR A 24 -14.00 0.91 -1.02
CA TYR A 24 -14.98 0.42 -0.05
C TYR A 24 -15.33 1.49 0.99
N GLY A 25 -14.32 2.12 1.59
CA GLY A 25 -14.51 3.22 2.53
C GLY A 25 -15.21 4.43 1.90
N TRP A 26 -14.99 4.69 0.60
CA TRP A 26 -15.70 5.75 -0.13
C TRP A 26 -17.19 5.42 -0.31
N ILE A 27 -17.51 4.15 -0.62
CA ILE A 27 -18.90 3.68 -0.70
C ILE A 27 -19.58 3.79 0.67
N GLU A 28 -18.90 3.36 1.74
CA GLU A 28 -19.42 3.44 3.10
C GLU A 28 -19.71 4.89 3.52
N ARG A 29 -18.77 5.82 3.21
CA ARG A 29 -18.96 7.27 3.41
C ARG A 29 -20.18 7.79 2.64
N SER A 30 -20.32 7.37 1.39
CA SER A 30 -21.44 7.80 0.52
C SER A 30 -22.80 7.33 1.06
N ASN A 31 -22.83 6.24 1.82
CA ASN A 31 -24.02 5.72 2.49
C ASN A 31 -24.31 6.38 3.85
N GLY A 32 -23.57 7.45 4.21
CA GLY A 32 -23.77 8.21 5.44
C GLY A 32 -22.87 7.80 6.61
N SER A 33 -21.92 6.88 6.40
CA SER A 33 -20.89 6.58 7.40
C SER A 33 -19.89 7.74 7.50
N ASP A 34 -19.34 7.94 8.69
CA ASP A 34 -18.25 8.88 8.87
C ASP A 34 -16.91 8.35 8.37
N PHE A 35 -15.92 9.23 8.28
CA PHE A 35 -14.57 8.82 7.91
C PHE A 35 -14.07 7.79 8.93
N ASN A 36 -13.90 6.55 8.47
CA ASN A 36 -13.73 5.38 9.32
C ASN A 36 -12.29 4.83 9.24
N GLN A 37 -11.95 3.94 10.17
CA GLN A 37 -10.68 3.23 10.29
C GLN A 37 -10.22 2.54 8.99
N ILE A 38 -11.16 2.20 8.10
CA ILE A 38 -10.90 1.60 6.78
C ILE A 38 -10.03 2.52 5.91
N TRP A 39 -10.29 3.82 5.94
CA TRP A 39 -9.48 4.79 5.20
C TRP A 39 -8.08 4.96 5.79
N SER A 40 -7.96 4.93 7.12
CA SER A 40 -6.65 4.92 7.78
C SER A 40 -5.87 3.66 7.43
N LEU A 41 -6.56 2.52 7.33
CA LEU A 41 -5.95 1.24 6.95
C LEU A 41 -5.50 1.24 5.49
N SER A 42 -6.30 1.79 4.57
CA SER A 42 -5.91 1.90 3.15
C SER A 42 -4.66 2.77 2.99
N LEU A 43 -4.59 3.90 3.69
CA LEU A 43 -3.39 4.76 3.71
C LEU A 43 -2.18 4.04 4.31
N LEU A 44 -2.36 3.32 5.43
CA LEU A 44 -1.29 2.54 6.04
C LEU A 44 -0.71 1.50 5.08
N MET A 45 -1.56 0.78 4.35
CA MET A 45 -1.12 -0.19 3.34
C MET A 45 -0.36 0.48 2.20
N LEU A 46 -0.81 1.68 1.77
CA LEU A 46 -0.14 2.47 0.74
C LEU A 46 1.28 2.90 1.20
N PHE A 47 1.39 3.44 2.41
CA PHE A 47 2.69 3.81 3.00
C PHE A 47 3.60 2.59 3.19
N GLY A 48 3.04 1.46 3.62
CA GLY A 48 3.75 0.19 3.69
C GLY A 48 4.35 -0.19 2.34
N ALA A 49 3.56 -0.13 1.26
CA ALA A 49 4.04 -0.43 -0.09
C ALA A 49 5.14 0.55 -0.54
N MET A 50 5.00 1.85 -0.27
CA MET A 50 6.01 2.85 -0.61
C MET A 50 7.38 2.54 0.03
N ILE A 51 7.41 2.17 1.31
CA ILE A 51 8.66 1.82 2.00
C ILE A 51 9.32 0.60 1.36
N HIS A 52 8.54 -0.40 0.96
CA HIS A 52 9.07 -1.59 0.29
C HIS A 52 9.65 -1.26 -1.09
N LEU A 53 8.95 -0.44 -1.89
CA LEU A 53 9.42 0.03 -3.19
C LEU A 53 10.65 0.93 -3.11
N GLN A 54 10.68 1.87 -2.15
CA GLN A 54 11.84 2.73 -1.90
C GLN A 54 13.09 1.90 -1.58
N LYS A 55 12.96 0.89 -0.71
CA LYS A 55 14.09 0.02 -0.38
C LYS A 55 14.57 -0.80 -1.59
N ILE A 56 13.69 -1.19 -2.54
CA ILE A 56 14.12 -1.82 -3.80
C ILE A 56 14.90 -0.81 -4.67
N GLY A 57 14.39 0.42 -4.81
CA GLY A 57 15.06 1.49 -5.57
C GLY A 57 16.44 1.84 -5.03
N SER A 58 16.57 1.98 -3.70
CA SER A 58 17.85 2.28 -3.03
C SER A 58 18.85 1.13 -3.16
N SER A 59 18.42 -0.13 -3.10
CA SER A 59 19.28 -1.29 -3.34
C SER A 59 19.88 -1.30 -4.76
N LYS A 60 19.12 -0.86 -5.77
CA LYS A 60 19.60 -0.77 -7.16
C LYS A 60 20.62 0.37 -7.34
N LYS A 61 20.42 1.52 -6.68
CA LYS A 61 21.38 2.66 -6.73
C LYS A 61 22.76 2.34 -6.16
N LYS A 62 22.87 1.43 -5.18
CA LYS A 62 24.14 1.06 -4.54
C LYS A 62 24.99 0.08 -5.38
N LYS A 63 24.42 -0.46 -6.47
CA LYS A 63 25.06 -1.45 -7.34
C LYS A 63 25.53 -0.86 -8.68
N SER A 64 25.30 0.43 -8.90
CA SER A 64 25.84 1.25 -9.99
C SER A 64 26.95 2.14 -9.47
#